data_AF-A0A5N5UKF4-F1
#
_entry.id   AF-A0A5N5UKF4-F1
#
_cell.length_a   1.000
_cell.length_b   1.000
_cell.length_c   1.000
_cell.angle_alpha   90.00
_cell.angle_beta   90.00
_cell.angle_gamma   90.00
#
_symmetry.space_group_name_H-M   'P 1'
#
loop_
_entity.id
_entity.type
_entity.pdbx_description
1 polymer ?
#
loop_
_entity_poly.entity_id
_entity_poly.type
_entity_poly.pdbx_seq_one_letter_code
_entity_poly.pdbx_strand_id
1 'polypeptide(L)'
;MSPGTPRRRFLALLLLAFVPWTVLVIDRGVTVLNGLFPLFVLDYNPGLTQAVRAIPTWRFFLSGGGIPRNPELWPASILLYLLALASAGVRAAFDRGDPRFTGGTLLLAGLAGIGVAFSFAHRLRYTPLPVGSLLACALAWWYYWPAFQAERE
;
A
#
# COMPACT_ATOMS: atom_id res chain seq x y z
N MET A 1 17.52 18.32 7.16
CA MET A 1 17.80 16.93 7.63
C MET A 1 16.50 16.13 7.59
N SER A 2 16.46 14.98 6.92
CA SER A 2 15.30 14.08 6.99
C SER A 2 15.20 13.41 8.37
N PRO A 3 14.02 13.28 8.97
CA PRO A 3 13.89 12.68 10.29
C PRO A 3 14.25 11.18 10.29
N GLY A 4 14.82 10.70 11.39
CA GLY A 4 15.19 9.28 11.59
C GLY A 4 16.39 8.79 10.76
N THR A 5 17.01 7.71 11.22
CA THR A 5 18.14 7.05 10.52
C THR A 5 17.66 6.27 9.29
N PRO A 6 18.53 5.98 8.30
CA PRO A 6 18.18 5.14 7.15
C PRO A 6 17.53 3.80 7.55
N ARG A 7 18.05 3.15 8.60
CA ARG A 7 17.50 1.90 9.14
C ARG A 7 16.08 2.07 9.67
N ARG A 8 15.79 3.15 10.41
CA ARG A 8 14.44 3.42 10.93
C ARG A 8 13.44 3.66 9.80
N ARG A 9 13.84 4.34 8.73
CA ARG A 9 12.98 4.57 7.55
C ARG A 9 12.70 3.27 6.82
N PHE A 10 13.73 2.45 6.60
CA PHE A 10 13.57 1.12 6.01
C PHE A 10 12.63 0.23 6.83
N LEU A 11 12.79 0.21 8.15
CA LEU A 11 11.88 -0.52 9.05
C LEU A 11 10.44 -0.01 8.97
N ALA A 12 10.23 1.31 8.89
CA ALA A 12 8.89 1.87 8.72
C ALA A 12 8.24 1.43 7.40
N LEU A 13 9.01 1.40 6.31
CA LEU A 13 8.53 0.87 5.03
C LEU A 13 8.25 -0.63 5.14
N LEU A 14 9.13 -1.43 5.75
CA LEU A 14 8.88 -2.86 5.98
C LEU A 14 7.58 -3.11 6.76
N LEU A 15 7.34 -2.35 7.83
CA LEU A 15 6.13 -2.47 8.64
C LEU A 15 4.86 -2.09 7.86
N LEU A 16 4.98 -1.20 6.87
CA LEU A 16 3.87 -0.83 5.98
C LEU A 16 3.36 -2.02 5.15
N ALA A 17 4.18 -3.05 4.91
CA ALA A 17 3.73 -4.28 4.24
C ALA A 17 2.67 -5.05 5.05
N PHE A 18 2.65 -4.85 6.38
CA PHE A 18 1.82 -5.59 7.33
C PHE A 18 0.59 -4.78 7.80
N VAL A 19 0.31 -3.65 7.16
CA VAL A 19 -0.92 -2.89 7.36
C VAL A 19 -1.82 -3.11 6.15
N PRO A 20 -3.16 -3.23 6.28
CA PRO A 20 -4.03 -3.25 5.12
C PRO A 20 -3.96 -1.91 4.38
N TRP A 21 -3.58 -1.93 3.11
CA TRP A 21 -3.49 -0.73 2.26
C TRP A 21 -4.86 -0.17 1.91
N THR A 22 -5.80 -1.08 1.69
CA THR A 22 -7.22 -0.78 1.52
C THR A 22 -8.02 -1.77 2.37
N VAL A 23 -8.88 -1.26 3.25
CA VAL A 23 -9.90 -2.06 3.94
C VAL A 23 -11.20 -1.89 3.18
N LEU A 24 -11.79 -2.98 2.70
CA LEU A 24 -13.12 -2.99 2.11
C LEU A 24 -14.09 -3.54 3.14
N VAL A 25 -15.00 -2.70 3.62
CA VAL A 25 -16.16 -3.13 4.38
C VAL A 25 -17.28 -3.41 3.40
N ILE A 26 -17.81 -4.62 3.39
CA ILE A 26 -18.82 -5.06 2.42
C ILE A 26 -20.05 -5.54 3.20
N ASP A 27 -21.18 -4.90 2.99
CA ASP A 27 -22.45 -5.32 3.58
C ASP A 27 -23.20 -6.30 2.64
N ARG A 28 -23.35 -7.55 3.08
CA ARG A 28 -24.09 -8.60 2.35
C ARG A 28 -25.13 -9.31 3.22
N GLY A 29 -25.70 -8.61 4.21
CA GLY A 29 -26.53 -9.23 5.27
C GLY A 29 -25.70 -9.78 6.44
N VAL A 30 -24.39 -9.92 6.22
CA VAL A 30 -23.34 -9.96 7.25
C VAL A 30 -22.20 -9.03 6.80
N THR A 31 -21.47 -8.44 7.76
CA THR A 31 -20.33 -7.59 7.47
C THR A 31 -19.12 -8.44 7.08
N VAL A 32 -18.66 -8.30 5.84
CA VAL A 32 -17.44 -8.93 5.30
C VAL A 32 -16.34 -7.87 5.26
N LEU A 33 -15.14 -8.23 5.71
CA LEU A 33 -13.98 -7.33 5.73
C LEU A 33 -12.86 -7.90 4.85
N ASN A 34 -12.41 -7.12 3.87
CA ASN A 34 -11.28 -7.48 3.03
C ASN A 34 -10.14 -6.47 3.25
N GLY A 35 -9.04 -6.92 3.85
CA GLY A 35 -7.80 -6.17 3.95
C GLY A 35 -6.91 -6.48 2.75
N LEU A 36 -6.75 -5.53 1.82
CA LEU A 36 -5.83 -5.64 0.70
C LEU A 36 -4.45 -5.21 1.18
N PHE A 37 -3.54 -6.17 1.34
CA PHE A 37 -2.12 -5.94 1.59
C PHE A 37 -1.37 -5.97 0.25
N PRO A 38 -0.10 -5.50 0.20
CA PRO A 38 0.66 -5.52 -1.04
C PRO A 38 0.82 -6.93 -1.62
N LEU A 39 0.95 -7.96 -0.77
CA LEU A 39 1.28 -9.32 -1.20
C LEU A 39 0.14 -10.34 -1.02
N PHE A 40 -0.87 -10.03 -0.21
CA PHE A 40 -2.03 -10.88 0.01
C PHE A 40 -3.29 -10.07 0.30
N VAL A 41 -4.45 -10.71 0.18
CA VAL A 41 -5.73 -10.21 0.67
C VAL A 41 -6.12 -11.05 1.88
N LEU A 42 -6.41 -10.38 2.99
CA LEU A 42 -7.04 -11.02 4.15
C LEU A 42 -8.55 -10.85 4.01
N ASP A 43 -9.26 -11.94 3.77
CA ASP A 43 -10.70 -11.98 3.65
C ASP A 43 -11.30 -12.56 4.94
N TYR A 44 -12.16 -11.77 5.58
CA TYR A 44 -12.98 -12.16 6.71
C TYR A 44 -14.45 -12.17 6.31
N ASN A 45 -15.05 -13.36 6.28
CA ASN A 45 -16.45 -13.56 5.93
C ASN A 45 -17.12 -14.55 6.91
N PRO A 46 -17.90 -14.06 7.89
CA PRO A 46 -18.52 -14.90 8.90
C PRO A 46 -19.63 -15.82 8.35
N GLY A 47 -20.11 -15.58 7.11
CA GLY A 47 -21.11 -16.43 6.45
C GLY A 47 -20.53 -17.70 5.81
N LEU A 48 -19.22 -17.94 5.91
CA LEU A 48 -18.55 -19.11 5.36
C LEU A 48 -17.99 -20.01 6.47
N THR A 49 -17.89 -21.32 6.20
CA THR A 49 -17.31 -22.30 7.14
C THR A 49 -15.88 -21.94 7.56
N GLN A 50 -15.08 -21.47 6.60
CA GLN A 50 -13.76 -20.89 6.87
C GLN A 50 -13.86 -19.37 6.81
N ALA A 51 -14.10 -18.76 7.97
CA ALA A 51 -14.38 -17.34 8.07
C ALA A 51 -13.16 -16.44 7.77
N VAL A 52 -11.93 -16.93 7.93
CA VAL A 52 -10.69 -16.17 7.67
C VAL A 52 -9.86 -16.86 6.61
N ARG A 53 -9.46 -16.13 5.58
CA ARG A 53 -8.61 -16.63 4.49
C ARG A 53 -7.54 -15.60 4.12
N ALA A 54 -6.32 -16.08 3.92
CA ALA A 54 -5.25 -15.30 3.30
C ALA A 54 -5.12 -15.75 1.84
N ILE A 55 -5.36 -14.84 0.91
CA ILE A 55 -5.37 -15.10 -0.53
C ILE A 55 -4.17 -14.35 -1.14
N PRO A 56 -3.17 -15.03 -1.71
CA PRO A 56 -2.05 -14.35 -2.37
C PRO A 56 -2.54 -13.40 -3.47
N THR A 57 -2.01 -12.17 -3.51
CA THR A 57 -2.49 -11.12 -4.44
C THR A 57 -2.39 -11.56 -5.90
N TRP A 58 -1.37 -12.34 -6.26
CA TRP A 58 -1.19 -12.84 -7.63
C TRP A 58 -2.38 -13.68 -8.15
N ARG A 59 -3.15 -14.32 -7.27
CA ARG A 59 -4.35 -15.08 -7.67
C ARG A 59 -5.41 -14.20 -8.31
N PHE A 60 -5.52 -12.93 -7.90
CA PHE A 60 -6.47 -11.99 -8.50
C PHE A 60 -6.09 -11.57 -9.92
N PHE A 61 -4.80 -11.64 -10.27
CA PHE A 61 -4.31 -11.33 -11.62
C PHE A 61 -4.40 -12.54 -12.57
N LEU A 62 -4.29 -13.77 -12.06
CA LEU A 62 -4.36 -14.98 -12.89
C LEU A 62 -5.78 -15.54 -13.06
N SER A 63 -6.61 -15.47 -12.01
CA SER A 63 -7.89 -16.22 -11.98
C SER A 63 -9.12 -15.38 -12.33
N GLY A 64 -8.97 -14.06 -12.56
CA GLY A 64 -10.10 -13.15 -12.78
C GLY A 64 -10.98 -13.04 -11.54
N GLY A 65 -10.72 -12.05 -10.68
CA GLY A 65 -11.47 -11.83 -9.44
C GLY A 65 -12.47 -10.67 -9.51
N GLY A 66 -13.01 -10.28 -8.35
CA GLY A 66 -13.73 -9.01 -8.17
C GLY A 66 -12.78 -7.82 -8.27
N ILE A 67 -12.30 -7.55 -9.48
CA ILE A 67 -11.27 -6.56 -9.75
C ILE A 67 -11.87 -5.13 -9.64
N PRO A 68 -11.10 -4.14 -9.12
CA PRO A 68 -11.50 -2.73 -9.13
C PRO A 68 -11.76 -2.22 -10.55
N ARG A 69 -12.46 -1.07 -10.68
CA ARG A 69 -12.69 -0.43 -12.00
C ARG A 69 -11.40 -0.13 -12.76
N ASN A 70 -10.34 0.18 -12.03
CA ASN A 70 -8.99 0.38 -12.53
C ASN A 70 -8.06 -0.72 -11.97
N PRO A 71 -8.09 -1.93 -12.55
CA PRO A 71 -7.27 -3.07 -12.12
C PRO A 71 -5.79 -2.74 -11.97
N GLU A 72 -5.29 -1.95 -12.91
CA GLU A 72 -3.87 -1.63 -13.14
C GLU A 72 -3.24 -0.82 -12.00
N LEU A 73 -4.05 -0.06 -11.27
CA LEU A 73 -3.56 0.74 -10.14
C LEU A 73 -3.05 -0.14 -8.99
N TRP A 74 -3.59 -1.35 -8.85
CA TRP A 74 -3.19 -2.26 -7.79
C TRP A 74 -1.79 -2.84 -7.99
N PRO A 75 -1.45 -3.50 -9.11
CA PRO A 75 -0.09 -3.94 -9.37
C PRO A 75 0.88 -2.76 -9.49
N ALA A 76 0.46 -1.62 -10.04
CA ALA A 76 1.30 -0.41 -10.09
C ALA A 76 1.68 0.08 -8.68
N SER A 77 0.70 0.18 -7.78
CA SER A 77 0.93 0.56 -6.38
C SER A 77 1.90 -0.39 -5.68
N ILE A 78 1.74 -1.71 -5.87
CA ILE A 78 2.63 -2.74 -5.31
C ILE A 78 4.05 -2.59 -5.86
N LEU A 79 4.20 -2.44 -7.17
CA LEU A 79 5.52 -2.32 -7.80
C LEU A 79 6.26 -1.07 -7.31
N LEU A 80 5.57 0.08 -7.27
CA LEU A 80 6.12 1.33 -6.75
C LEU A 80 6.53 1.19 -5.28
N TYR A 81 5.72 0.52 -4.46
CA TYR A 81 6.06 0.23 -3.08
C TYR A 81 7.31 -0.64 -2.95
N LEU A 82 7.42 -1.71 -3.74
CA LEU A 82 8.60 -2.59 -3.72
C LEU A 82 9.87 -1.86 -4.17
N LEU A 83 9.78 -0.98 -5.16
CA LEU A 83 10.89 -0.12 -5.59
C LEU A 83 11.31 0.85 -4.48
N ALA A 84 10.36 1.48 -3.80
CA ALA A 84 10.65 2.33 -2.64
C ALA A 84 11.31 1.54 -1.50
N LEU A 85 10.79 0.35 -1.20
CA LEU A 85 11.32 -0.53 -0.16
C LEU A 85 12.75 -0.99 -0.48
N ALA A 86 13.01 -1.40 -1.73
CA ALA A 86 14.33 -1.79 -2.19
C ALA A 86 15.32 -0.62 -2.12
N SER A 87 14.91 0.57 -2.58
CA SER A 87 15.71 1.80 -2.52
C SER A 87 16.07 2.16 -1.07
N ALA A 88 15.10 2.11 -0.15
CA ALA A 88 15.35 2.33 1.28
C ALA A 88 16.28 1.27 1.88
N GLY A 89 16.14 0.01 1.47
CA GLY A 89 17.01 -1.11 1.90
C GLY A 89 18.46 -0.92 1.46
N VAL A 90 18.69 -0.52 0.21
CA VAL A 90 20.03 -0.18 -0.30
C VAL A 90 20.65 0.94 0.53
N ARG A 91 19.87 1.97 0.86
CA ARG A 91 20.35 3.07 1.72
C ARG A 91 20.63 2.62 3.15
N ALA A 92 19.80 1.76 3.72
CA ALA A 92 20.01 1.23 5.07
C ALA A 92 21.23 0.31 5.19
N ALA A 93 21.56 -0.43 4.13
CA ALA A 93 22.66 -1.40 4.11
C ALA A 93 24.01 -0.79 3.68
N PHE A 94 24.00 0.12 2.71
CA PHE A 94 25.22 0.63 2.06
C PHE A 94 25.41 2.14 2.17
N ASP A 95 24.48 2.86 2.82
CA ASP A 95 24.42 4.33 2.88
C ASP A 95 24.48 5.00 1.49
N ARG A 96 23.96 4.29 0.47
CA ARG A 96 23.87 4.73 -0.92
C ARG A 96 22.42 4.88 -1.37
N GLY A 97 22.20 5.70 -2.39
CA GLY A 97 20.90 5.86 -3.03
C GLY A 97 20.22 7.19 -2.73
N ASP A 98 19.37 7.61 -3.66
CA ASP A 98 18.70 8.90 -3.64
C ASP A 98 17.40 8.85 -2.79
N PRO A 99 17.32 9.59 -1.68
CA PRO A 99 16.13 9.63 -0.85
C PRO A 99 14.93 10.27 -1.57
N ARG A 100 15.14 11.07 -2.61
CA ARG A 100 14.07 11.64 -3.44
C ARG A 100 13.42 10.56 -4.28
N PHE A 101 14.20 9.66 -4.86
CA PHE A 101 13.65 8.49 -5.54
C PHE A 101 12.81 7.66 -4.56
N THR A 102 13.36 7.30 -3.39
CA THR A 102 12.61 6.55 -2.38
C THR A 102 11.29 7.22 -1.99
N GLY A 103 11.33 8.53 -1.68
CA GLY A 103 10.16 9.29 -1.27
C GLY A 103 9.12 9.48 -2.37
N GLY A 104 9.57 9.82 -3.59
CA GLY A 104 8.72 10.01 -4.75
C GLY A 104 8.02 8.72 -5.16
N THR A 105 8.75 7.60 -5.21
CA THR A 105 8.17 6.30 -5.52
C THR A 105 7.19 5.84 -4.43
N LEU A 106 7.48 6.07 -3.15
CA LEU A 106 6.56 5.77 -2.05
C LEU A 106 5.28 6.62 -2.12
N LEU A 107 5.39 7.90 -2.45
CA LEU A 107 4.24 8.78 -2.63
C LEU A 107 3.36 8.29 -3.79
N LEU A 108 3.96 7.99 -4.93
CA LEU A 108 3.23 7.44 -6.09
C LEU A 108 2.56 6.10 -5.75
N ALA A 109 3.22 5.24 -4.96
CA ALA A 109 2.63 4.00 -4.48
C ALA A 109 1.36 4.26 -3.66
N GLY A 110 1.42 5.21 -2.73
CA GLY A 110 0.27 5.62 -1.91
C GLY A 110 -0.86 6.24 -2.72
N LEU A 111 -0.56 7.13 -3.67
CA LEU A 111 -1.55 7.73 -4.56
C LEU A 111 -2.24 6.68 -5.45
N ALA A 112 -1.48 5.74 -6.01
CA ALA A 112 -2.04 4.63 -6.76
C ALA A 112 -2.94 3.75 -5.86
N GLY A 113 -2.52 3.47 -4.63
CA GLY A 113 -3.30 2.70 -3.65
C GLY A 113 -4.60 3.40 -3.22
N ILE A 114 -4.59 4.73 -3.08
CA ILE A 114 -5.81 5.54 -2.91
C ILE A 114 -6.73 5.38 -4.12
N GLY A 115 -6.18 5.42 -5.34
CA GLY A 115 -6.92 5.16 -6.56
C GLY A 115 -7.57 3.76 -6.60
N VAL A 116 -6.88 2.73 -6.10
CA VAL A 116 -7.46 1.37 -5.92
C VAL A 116 -8.67 1.42 -4.99
N ALA A 117 -8.56 2.09 -3.85
CA ALA A 117 -9.67 2.21 -2.90
C ALA A 117 -10.89 2.90 -3.55
N PHE A 118 -10.69 4.04 -4.21
CA PHE A 118 -11.75 4.73 -4.94
C PHE A 118 -12.34 3.90 -6.08
N SER A 119 -11.53 3.05 -6.69
CA SER A 119 -12.00 2.13 -7.73
C SER A 119 -12.96 1.06 -7.21
N PHE A 120 -13.15 0.91 -5.90
CA PHE A 120 -14.23 0.08 -5.32
C PHE A 120 -15.48 0.89 -4.94
N ALA A 121 -15.40 2.21 -4.88
CA ALA A 121 -16.53 3.06 -4.43
C ALA A 121 -17.73 3.02 -5.38
N HIS A 122 -17.54 2.59 -6.64
CA HIS A 122 -18.63 2.38 -7.59
C HIS A 122 -19.51 1.17 -7.25
N ARG A 123 -19.07 0.27 -6.36
CA ARG A 123 -19.83 -0.93 -5.98
C ARG A 123 -20.77 -0.59 -4.83
N LEU A 124 -22.06 -0.85 -5.02
CA LEU A 124 -23.06 -0.73 -3.95
C LEU A 124 -22.67 -1.60 -2.75
N ARG A 125 -22.83 -1.06 -1.54
CA ARG A 125 -22.50 -1.71 -0.25
C ARG A 125 -21.01 -1.95 0.01
N TYR A 126 -20.11 -1.34 -0.77
CA TYR A 126 -18.68 -1.33 -0.48
C TYR A 126 -18.31 0.01 0.15
N THR A 127 -17.64 -0.03 1.31
CA THR A 127 -17.01 1.14 1.93
C THR A 127 -15.50 0.93 1.92
N PRO A 128 -14.78 1.48 0.93
CA PRO A 128 -13.33 1.38 0.84
C PRO A 128 -12.64 2.41 1.74
N LEU A 129 -11.64 1.97 2.50
CA LEU A 129 -10.84 2.81 3.40
C LEU A 129 -9.35 2.67 3.04
N PRO A 130 -8.68 3.70 2.51
CA PRO A 130 -7.30 3.64 2.01
C PRO A 130 -6.25 3.76 3.14
N VAL A 131 -6.30 2.90 4.16
CA VAL A 131 -5.50 3.04 5.40
C VAL A 131 -3.99 3.03 5.14
N GLY A 132 -3.42 1.93 4.68
CA GLY A 132 -1.98 1.84 4.39
C GLY A 132 -1.56 2.75 3.23
N SER A 133 -2.44 3.04 2.28
CA SER A 133 -2.16 3.97 1.18
C SER A 133 -1.96 5.41 1.69
N LEU A 134 -2.81 5.87 2.63
CA LEU A 134 -2.62 7.16 3.29
C LEU A 134 -1.37 7.17 4.17
N LEU A 135 -1.06 6.06 4.86
CA LEU A 135 0.18 5.92 5.60
C LEU A 135 1.42 5.99 4.70
N ALA A 136 1.39 5.42 3.50
CA ALA A 136 2.47 5.55 2.52
C ALA A 136 2.72 7.03 2.17
N CYS A 137 1.66 7.78 1.86
CA CYS A 137 1.75 9.23 1.61
C CYS A 137 2.29 9.99 2.83
N ALA A 138 1.82 9.66 4.03
CA ALA A 138 2.28 10.27 5.27
C ALA A 138 3.77 10.00 5.55
N LEU A 139 4.23 8.77 5.30
CA LEU A 139 5.64 8.39 5.44
C LEU A 139 6.52 9.07 4.38
N ALA A 140 6.05 9.18 3.14
CA ALA A 140 6.73 9.92 2.08
C ALA A 140 6.91 11.39 2.48
N TRP A 141 5.84 12.03 2.94
CA TRP A 141 5.87 13.39 3.47
C TRP A 141 6.82 13.53 4.66
N TRP A 142 6.65 12.71 5.70
CA TRP A 142 7.39 12.85 6.94
C TRP A 142 8.89 12.60 6.78
N TYR A 143 9.27 11.51 6.11
CA TYR A 143 10.67 11.09 6.04
C TYR A 143 11.45 11.67 4.85
N TYR A 144 10.78 11.92 3.72
CA TYR A 144 11.48 12.20 2.46
C TYR A 144 11.22 13.59 1.90
N TRP A 145 10.17 14.30 2.33
CA TRP A 145 9.93 15.70 1.93
C TRP A 145 11.14 16.63 2.12
N PRO A 146 11.91 16.56 3.23
CA PRO A 146 13.07 17.43 3.41
C PRO A 146 14.16 17.27 2.34
N ALA A 147 14.24 16.10 1.69
CA ALA A 147 15.21 15.87 0.61
C ALA A 147 14.86 16.65 -0.67
N PHE A 148 13.58 16.97 -0.88
CA PHE A 148 13.12 17.77 -2.02
C PHE A 148 13.27 19.27 -1.77
N GLN A 149 13.26 19.72 -0.52
CA GLN A 149 13.41 21.14 -0.19
C GLN A 149 14.86 21.63 -0.29
N ALA A 150 15.83 20.79 0.07
CA ALA A 150 17.25 21.14 0.06
C ALA A 150 17.84 21.47 -1.33
N GLU A 151 17.04 21.36 -2.38
CA GLU A 151 17.41 21.67 -3.76
C GLU A 151 16.86 23.03 -4.24
N ARG A 152 16.00 23.66 -3.43
CA ARG A 152 15.37 24.96 -3.74
C ARG A 152 16.08 26.14 -3.06
N GLU A 153 17.07 25.85 -2.21
CA GLU A 153 17.96 26.80 -1.54
C GLU A 153 19.32 26.81 -2.25
#